data_AF-A0A0B1RX71-F1
#
_entry.id   AF-A0A0B1RX71-F1
#
_cell.length_a   1.000
_cell.length_b   1.000
_cell.length_c   1.000
_cell.angle_alpha   90.00
_cell.angle_beta   90.00
_cell.angle_gamma   90.00
#
_symmetry.space_group_name_H-M   'P 1'
#
loop_
_entity.id
_entity.type
_entity.pdbx_description
1 polymer ?
#
loop_
_entity_poly.entity_id
_entity_poly.type
_entity_poly.pdbx_seq_one_letter_code
_entity_poly.pdbx_strand_id
1 'polypeptide(L)'
;MLLVMTYCGFPIEIYPVVEMFWPFVKQRFEGASHCKISLAHYALQYAAVLLAFGLAYAIPNFKDIIPFIGITSGMMLALILPPILETVVFIGRWRKGSMVAFLYNLTHNIFYLILGIIFIVVGLYSNYRNLSESSRME
;
A
#
# COMPACT_ATOMS: atom_id res chain seq x y z
N MET A 1 -15.36 23.75 -1.86
CA MET A 1 -14.01 23.54 -2.43
C MET A 1 -13.59 22.08 -2.37
N LEU A 2 -13.58 21.44 -1.19
CA LEU A 2 -13.18 20.02 -1.01
C LEU A 2 -13.97 19.05 -1.90
N LEU A 3 -15.30 19.19 -1.99
CA LEU A 3 -16.14 18.34 -2.84
C LEU A 3 -15.70 18.31 -4.32
N VAL A 4 -15.38 19.48 -4.88
CA VAL A 4 -14.96 19.59 -6.29
C VAL A 4 -13.57 18.97 -6.48
N MET A 5 -12.65 19.19 -5.53
CA MET A 5 -11.31 18.60 -5.56
C MET A 5 -11.37 17.07 -5.46
N THR A 6 -12.15 16.52 -4.52
CA THR A 6 -12.30 15.08 -4.35
C THR A 6 -13.02 14.45 -5.53
N TYR A 7 -14.03 15.11 -6.10
CA TYR A 7 -14.73 14.62 -7.29
C TYR A 7 -13.79 14.52 -8.51
N CYS A 8 -12.96 15.53 -8.75
CA CYS A 8 -11.99 15.52 -9.85
C CYS A 8 -10.76 14.63 -9.56
N GLY A 9 -10.36 14.49 -8.29
CA GLY A 9 -9.17 13.73 -7.87
C GLY A 9 -9.41 12.23 -7.80
N PHE A 10 -10.61 11.78 -7.42
CA PHE A 10 -10.91 10.37 -7.24
C PHE A 10 -10.64 9.50 -8.49
N PRO A 11 -11.01 9.91 -9.72
CA PRO A 11 -10.65 9.17 -10.93
C PRO A 11 -9.13 9.06 -11.16
N ILE A 12 -8.37 10.07 -10.73
CA ILE A 12 -6.91 10.12 -10.89
C ILE A 12 -6.25 9.17 -9.89
N GLU A 13 -6.76 9.09 -8.65
CA GLU A 13 -6.23 8.21 -7.61
C GLU A 13 -6.50 6.72 -7.88
N ILE A 14 -7.63 6.39 -8.51
CA ILE A 14 -7.99 4.99 -8.79
C ILE A 14 -7.29 4.44 -10.04
N TYR A 15 -6.90 5.30 -10.97
CA TYR A 15 -6.19 4.92 -12.19
C TYR A 15 -4.91 4.10 -11.94
N PRO A 16 -3.94 4.53 -11.10
CA PRO A 16 -2.73 3.75 -10.84
C PRO A 16 -3.03 2.42 -10.16
N VAL A 17 -4.07 2.34 -9.32
CA VAL A 17 -4.49 1.08 -8.71
C VAL A 17 -4.92 0.10 -9.80
N VAL A 18 -5.83 0.52 -10.69
CA VAL A 18 -6.31 -0.30 -11.81
C VAL A 18 -5.16 -0.75 -12.71
N GLU A 19 -4.24 0.16 -13.03
CA GLU A 19 -3.07 -0.11 -13.89
C GLU A 19 -2.11 -1.13 -13.25
N MET A 20 -1.86 -1.04 -11.93
CA MET A 20 -1.02 -2.00 -11.22
C MET A 20 -1.64 -3.41 -11.17
N PHE A 21 -2.97 -3.51 -11.10
CA PHE A 21 -3.68 -4.80 -11.09
C PHE A 21 -3.87 -5.40 -12.49
N TRP A 22 -3.84 -4.58 -13.55
CA TRP A 22 -4.05 -5.01 -14.92
C TRP A 22 -3.17 -6.18 -15.39
N PRO A 23 -1.83 -6.21 -15.19
CA PRO A 23 -1.01 -7.33 -15.64
C PRO A 23 -1.39 -8.67 -15.00
N PHE A 24 -1.79 -8.68 -13.73
CA PHE A 24 -2.23 -9.89 -13.03
C PHE A 24 -3.53 -10.44 -13.64
N VAL A 25 -4.46 -9.55 -13.99
CA VAL A 25 -5.71 -9.93 -14.64
C VAL A 25 -5.48 -10.34 -16.08
N LYS A 26 -4.65 -9.61 -16.83
CA LYS A 26 -4.30 -9.95 -18.21
C LYS A 26 -3.69 -11.34 -18.30
N GLN A 27 -2.74 -11.68 -17.45
CA GLN A 27 -2.11 -13.01 -17.41
C GLN A 27 -3.13 -14.12 -17.14
N ARG A 28 -4.16 -13.86 -16.32
CA ARG A 28 -5.24 -14.82 -16.04
C ARG A 28 -6.17 -15.05 -17.23
N PHE A 29 -6.26 -14.08 -18.14
CA PHE A 29 -7.13 -14.11 -19.34
C PHE A 29 -6.34 -14.20 -20.66
N GLU A 30 -5.05 -14.53 -20.62
CA GLU A 30 -4.23 -14.81 -21.79
C GLU A 30 -4.82 -16.00 -22.57
N GLY A 31 -5.47 -15.71 -23.71
CA GLY A 31 -6.20 -16.68 -24.53
C GLY A 31 -7.68 -16.34 -24.77
N ALA A 32 -8.22 -15.32 -24.11
CA ALA A 32 -9.57 -14.85 -24.33
C ALA A 32 -9.68 -13.87 -25.52
N SER A 33 -10.82 -13.87 -26.21
CA SER A 33 -11.11 -12.94 -27.31
C SER A 33 -10.95 -11.47 -26.89
N HIS A 34 -10.56 -10.58 -27.82
CA HIS A 34 -10.38 -9.13 -27.60
C HIS A 34 -11.57 -8.48 -26.84
N CYS A 35 -12.79 -8.96 -27.09
CA CYS A 35 -13.99 -8.48 -26.40
C CYS A 35 -13.97 -8.79 -24.88
N LYS A 36 -13.48 -9.97 -24.47
CA LYS A 36 -13.37 -10.37 -23.07
C LYS A 36 -12.27 -9.61 -22.33
N ILE A 37 -11.18 -9.28 -23.02
CA ILE A 37 -10.08 -8.49 -22.45
C ILE A 37 -10.58 -7.06 -22.16
N SER A 38 -11.28 -6.44 -23.11
CA SER A 38 -11.88 -5.12 -22.89
C SER A 38 -12.92 -5.14 -21.76
N LEU A 39 -13.78 -6.16 -21.73
CA LEU A 39 -14.75 -6.35 -20.64
C LEU A 39 -14.07 -6.52 -19.28
N ALA A 40 -12.96 -7.25 -19.20
CA ALA A 40 -12.20 -7.43 -17.98
C ALA A 40 -11.60 -6.11 -17.47
N HIS A 41 -11.15 -5.23 -18.37
CA HIS A 41 -10.63 -3.91 -18.00
C HIS A 41 -11.72 -3.04 -17.35
N TYR A 42 -12.89 -2.96 -18.00
CA TYR A 42 -14.03 -2.24 -17.43
C TYR A 42 -14.49 -2.87 -16.10
N ALA A 43 -14.60 -4.19 -16.04
CA ALA A 43 -14.98 -4.89 -14.81
C ALA A 43 -14.03 -4.59 -13.65
N LEU A 44 -12.72 -4.47 -13.90
CA LEU A 44 -11.72 -4.12 -12.89
C LEU A 44 -11.90 -2.68 -12.40
N GLN A 45 -12.13 -1.73 -13.30
CA GLN A 45 -12.43 -0.35 -12.93
C GLN A 45 -13.71 -0.25 -12.09
N TYR A 46 -14.79 -0.91 -12.52
CA TYR A 46 -16.05 -0.94 -11.75
C TYR A 46 -15.86 -1.60 -10.39
N ALA A 47 -15.13 -2.71 -10.32
CA ALA A 47 -14.85 -3.39 -9.06
C ALA A 47 -14.08 -2.48 -8.09
N ALA A 48 -13.07 -1.74 -8.56
CA ALA A 48 -12.32 -0.80 -7.73
C ALA A 48 -13.22 0.32 -7.16
N VAL A 49 -14.10 0.89 -7.99
CA VAL A 49 -15.05 1.92 -7.54
C VAL A 49 -16.07 1.35 -6.56
N LEU A 50 -16.59 0.15 -6.82
CA LEU A 50 -17.53 -0.53 -5.93
C LEU A 50 -16.91 -0.87 -4.56
N LEU A 51 -15.63 -1.26 -4.54
CA LEU A 51 -14.90 -1.48 -3.29
C LEU A 51 -14.76 -0.19 -2.48
N ALA A 52 -14.41 0.92 -3.14
CA ALA A 52 -14.35 2.23 -2.48
C ALA A 52 -15.71 2.66 -1.92
N PHE A 53 -16.78 2.44 -2.68
CA PHE A 53 -18.15 2.72 -2.23
C PHE A 53 -18.57 1.81 -1.07
N GLY A 54 -18.23 0.52 -1.12
CA GLY A 54 -18.48 -0.44 -0.04
C GLY A 54 -17.76 -0.08 1.25
N LEU A 55 -16.49 0.35 1.16
CA LEU A 55 -15.74 0.87 2.30
C LEU A 55 -16.39 2.12 2.87
N ALA A 56 -16.87 3.02 2.00
CA ALA A 56 -17.55 4.24 2.45
C ALA A 56 -18.88 3.97 3.17
N TYR A 57 -19.58 2.92 2.78
CA TYR A 57 -20.78 2.47 3.49
C TYR A 57 -20.47 1.78 4.82
N ALA A 58 -19.39 0.99 4.86
CA ALA A 58 -19.01 0.20 6.04
C ALA A 58 -18.36 1.03 7.16
N ILE A 59 -17.70 2.15 6.82
CA ILE A 59 -16.92 2.96 7.76
C ILE A 59 -17.67 4.27 8.06
N PRO A 60 -18.27 4.42 9.26
CA PRO A 60 -18.98 5.65 9.62
C PRO A 60 -18.03 6.80 10.00
N ASN A 61 -16.83 6.51 10.52
CA ASN A 61 -15.87 7.51 11.01
C ASN A 61 -14.53 7.45 10.24
N PHE A 62 -14.41 8.17 9.12
CA PHE A 62 -13.18 8.18 8.32
C PHE A 62 -11.97 8.80 9.02
N LYS A 63 -12.20 9.81 9.86
CA LYS A 63 -11.15 10.55 10.58
C LYS A 63 -10.22 9.63 11.38
N ASP A 64 -10.79 8.55 11.87
CA ASP A 64 -10.20 7.55 12.74
C ASP A 64 -9.37 6.51 11.98
N ILE A 65 -9.79 6.20 10.75
CA ILE A 65 -9.18 5.15 9.92
C ILE A 65 -8.05 5.69 9.04
N ILE A 66 -8.13 6.95 8.60
CA ILE A 66 -7.10 7.60 7.78
C ILE A 66 -5.69 7.45 8.39
N PRO A 67 -5.43 7.78 9.67
CA PRO A 67 -4.08 7.66 10.23
C PRO A 67 -3.64 6.20 10.40
N PHE A 68 -4.57 5.27 10.59
CA PHE A 68 -4.26 3.84 10.70
C PHE A 68 -3.72 3.27 9.38
N ILE A 69 -4.43 3.55 8.29
CA ILE A 69 -4.02 3.13 6.94
C ILE A 69 -2.74 3.86 6.54
N GLY A 70 -2.64 5.17 6.81
CA GLY A 70 -1.49 5.99 6.45
C GLY A 70 -0.18 5.56 7.12
N ILE A 71 -0.21 5.21 8.41
CA ILE A 71 0.99 4.69 9.09
C ILE A 71 1.33 3.29 8.54
N THR A 72 0.34 2.42 8.36
CA THR A 72 0.61 1.06 7.89
C THR A 72 1.19 1.06 6.47
N SER A 73 0.52 1.70 5.52
CA SER A 73 0.97 1.75 4.12
C SER A 73 2.19 2.65 3.94
N GLY A 74 2.20 3.80 4.60
CA GLY A 74 3.29 4.77 4.52
C GLY A 74 4.61 4.22 5.07
N MET A 75 4.60 3.59 6.25
CA MET A 75 5.82 3.01 6.81
C MET A 75 6.27 1.76 6.05
N MET A 76 5.31 0.98 5.52
CA MET A 76 5.63 -0.17 4.68
C MET A 76 6.31 0.26 3.37
N LEU A 77 5.81 1.32 2.71
CA LEU A 77 6.40 1.83 1.47
C LEU A 77 7.68 2.64 1.70
N ALA A 78 7.80 3.38 2.81
CA ALA A 78 8.93 4.26 3.06
C ALA A 78 10.14 3.56 3.70
N LEU A 79 9.92 2.64 4.65
CA LEU A 79 11.00 2.04 5.43
C LEU A 79 11.17 0.54 5.20
N ILE A 80 10.12 -0.18 4.82
CA ILE A 80 10.20 -1.64 4.65
C ILE A 80 10.50 -2.01 3.20
N LEU A 81 9.82 -1.38 2.23
CA LEU A 81 9.99 -1.70 0.82
C LEU A 81 11.42 -1.42 0.30
N PRO A 82 12.06 -0.27 0.56
CA PRO A 82 13.40 0.01 0.05
C PRO A 82 14.48 -0.99 0.50
N PRO A 83 14.63 -1.33 1.81
CA PRO A 83 15.65 -2.29 2.22
C PRO A 83 15.34 -3.72 1.75
N ILE A 84 14.08 -4.10 1.56
CA ILE A 84 13.74 -5.40 0.95
C ILE A 84 14.21 -5.42 -0.50
N LEU A 85 13.85 -4.41 -1.30
CA LEU A 85 14.25 -4.33 -2.71
C LEU A 85 15.77 -4.28 -2.85
N GLU A 86 16.46 -3.50 -2.02
CA GLU A 86 17.91 -3.41 -2.01
C GLU A 86 18.54 -4.77 -1.66
N THR A 87 18.01 -5.46 -0.64
CA THR A 87 18.51 -6.78 -0.27
C THR A 87 18.30 -7.79 -1.41
N VAL A 88 17.13 -7.85 -2.04
CA VAL A 88 16.84 -8.80 -3.12
C VAL A 88 17.64 -8.52 -4.39
N VAL A 89 17.78 -7.24 -4.78
CA VAL A 89 18.48 -6.87 -6.03
C VAL A 89 19.99 -6.97 -5.87
N PHE A 90 20.55 -6.60 -4.71
CA PHE A 90 22.00 -6.48 -4.53
C PHE A 90 22.66 -7.70 -3.87
N ILE A 91 21.90 -8.67 -3.37
CA ILE A 91 22.44 -9.91 -2.77
C ILE A 91 23.46 -10.61 -3.68
N GLY A 92 23.18 -10.66 -4.99
CA GLY A 92 24.05 -11.29 -5.98
C GLY A 92 25.37 -10.55 -6.18
N ARG A 93 25.37 -9.21 -6.04
CA ARG A 93 26.57 -8.37 -6.16
C ARG A 93 27.41 -8.42 -4.89
N TRP A 94 26.79 -8.35 -3.72
CA TRP A 94 27.52 -8.36 -2.46
C TRP A 94 28.24 -9.68 -2.18
N ARG A 95 27.64 -10.81 -2.60
CA ARG A 95 28.25 -12.13 -2.44
C ARG A 95 29.56 -12.33 -3.22
N LYS A 96 29.78 -11.56 -4.29
CA LYS A 96 31.00 -11.66 -5.14
C LYS A 96 32.09 -10.62 -4.81
N GLY A 97 31.75 -9.59 -4.05
CA GLY A 97 32.64 -8.46 -3.76
C GLY A 97 33.49 -8.68 -2.52
N SER A 98 33.12 -8.02 -1.42
CA SER A 98 33.83 -8.03 -0.14
C SER A 98 32.85 -8.25 1.02
N MET A 99 33.23 -9.15 1.94
CA MET A 99 32.39 -9.55 3.08
C MET A 99 32.09 -8.39 4.05
N VAL A 100 32.99 -7.41 4.15
CA VAL A 100 32.82 -6.24 5.03
C VAL A 100 31.77 -5.29 4.48
N ALA A 101 31.78 -5.00 3.19
CA ALA A 101 30.77 -4.16 2.53
C ALA A 101 29.38 -4.82 2.58
N PHE A 102 29.34 -6.15 2.43
CA PHE A 102 28.12 -6.94 2.59
C PHE A 102 27.54 -6.80 4.00
N LEU A 103 28.37 -6.99 5.04
CA LEU A 103 27.92 -6.93 6.43
C LEU A 103 27.45 -5.51 6.81
N TYR A 104 28.14 -4.47 6.32
CA TYR A 104 27.76 -3.08 6.54
C TYR A 104 26.38 -2.78 5.94
N ASN A 105 26.16 -3.12 4.66
CA ASN A 105 24.89 -2.81 3.99
C ASN A 105 23.73 -3.65 4.53
N LEU A 106 23.99 -4.92 4.87
CA LEU A 106 22.99 -5.78 5.48
C LEU A 106 22.56 -5.25 6.85
N THR A 107 23.51 -4.76 7.66
CA THR A 107 23.21 -4.17 8.97
C THR A 107 22.35 -2.92 8.85
N HIS A 108 22.63 -2.04 7.87
CA HIS A 108 21.81 -0.85 7.62
C HIS A 108 20.39 -1.22 7.17
N ASN A 109 20.24 -2.22 6.29
CA ASN A 109 18.93 -2.67 5.83
C ASN A 109 18.11 -3.28 6.96
N ILE A 110 18.73 -4.08 7.82
CA ILE A 110 18.07 -4.65 9.02
C ILE A 110 17.68 -3.53 9.98
N PHE A 111 18.53 -2.52 10.17
CA PHE A 111 18.22 -1.38 11.01
C PHE A 111 16.97 -0.64 10.52
N TYR A 112 16.89 -0.30 9.23
CA TYR A 112 15.70 0.35 8.66
C TYR A 112 14.43 -0.52 8.76
N LEU A 113 14.55 -1.84 8.59
CA LEU A 113 13.42 -2.77 8.75
C LEU A 113 12.89 -2.77 10.20
N ILE A 114 13.78 -2.86 11.18
CA ILE A 114 13.41 -2.81 12.60
C ILE A 114 12.74 -1.49 12.92
N LEU A 115 13.31 -0.38 12.44
CA LEU A 115 12.77 0.96 12.64
C LEU A 115 11.35 1.09 12.03
N GLY A 116 11.15 0.53 10.83
CA GLY A 116 9.84 0.47 10.17
C GLY A 116 8.80 -0.29 10.99
N ILE A 117 9.16 -1.47 11.53
CA ILE A 117 8.26 -2.27 12.38
C ILE A 117 7.93 -1.52 13.67
N ILE A 118 8.92 -0.92 14.33
CA ILE A 118 8.70 -0.13 15.56
C ILE A 118 7.70 1.00 15.29
N PHE A 119 7.89 1.76 14.21
CA PHE A 119 6.98 2.85 13.89
C PHE A 119 5.56 2.39 13.55
N ILE A 120 5.41 1.25 12.87
CA ILE A 120 4.09 0.65 12.65
C ILE A 120 3.45 0.31 13.99
N VAL A 121 4.16 -0.39 14.89
CA VAL A 121 3.60 -0.80 16.20
C VAL A 121 3.23 0.43 17.06
N VAL A 122 4.14 1.40 17.18
CA VAL A 122 3.91 2.62 17.96
C VAL A 122 2.76 3.44 17.37
N GLY A 123 2.72 3.60 16.05
CA GLY A 123 1.67 4.37 15.38
C GLY A 123 0.31 3.67 15.42
N LEU A 124 0.26 2.35 15.32
CA LEU A 124 -0.96 1.55 15.52
C LEU A 124 -1.46 1.68 16.96
N TYR A 125 -0.56 1.55 17.95
CA TYR A 125 -0.92 1.69 19.36
C TYR A 125 -1.46 3.07 19.69
N SER A 126 -0.81 4.13 19.18
CA SER A 126 -1.27 5.51 19.40
C SER A 126 -2.63 5.77 18.78
N ASN A 127 -2.88 5.28 17.55
CA ASN A 127 -4.17 5.43 16.90
C ASN A 127 -5.26 4.63 17.63
N TYR A 128 -4.99 3.37 17.97
CA TYR A 128 -5.93 2.54 18.71
C TYR A 128 -6.34 3.17 20.04
N ARG A 129 -5.36 3.72 20.79
CA ARG A 129 -5.64 4.42 22.03
C ARG A 129 -6.57 5.61 21.81
N ASN A 130 -6.31 6.43 20.80
CA ASN A 130 -7.18 7.57 20.47
C ASN A 130 -8.62 7.13 20.14
N LEU A 131 -8.80 6.01 19.43
CA LEU A 131 -10.12 5.44 19.16
C LEU A 131 -10.83 4.95 20.41
N SER A 132 -10.09 4.28 21.31
CA SER A 132 -10.63 3.78 22.58
C SER A 132 -11.02 4.90 23.54
N GLU A 133 -10.32 6.04 23.50
CA GLU A 133 -10.67 7.21 24.31
C GLU A 133 -11.86 7.98 23.70
N SER A 134 -11.95 8.08 22.37
CA SER A 134 -13.09 8.71 21.69
C SER A 134 -14.40 7.97 21.94
N SER A 135 -14.40 6.64 21.89
CA SER A 135 -15.59 5.80 22.15
C SER A 135 -16.06 5.79 23.61
N ARG A 136 -15.26 6.30 24.56
CA ARG A 136 -15.64 6.43 25.98
C ARG A 136 -16.29 7.78 26.33
N MET A 137 -16.26 8.75 25.41
CA MET A 137 -16.83 10.09 25.60
C MET A 137 -18.19 10.28 24.92
N GLU A 138 -18.65 9.26 24.17
CA GLU A 138 -20.01 9.14 23.61
C GLU A 138 -20.89 8.27 24.52
#